data_AF-A0A2V9FS75-F1
#
_entry.id   AF-A0A2V9FS75-F1
#
_cell.length_a   1.000
_cell.length_b   1.000
_cell.length_c   1.000
_cell.angle_alpha   90.00
_cell.angle_beta   90.00
_cell.angle_gamma   90.00
#
_symmetry.space_group_name_H-M   'P 1'
#
loop_
_entity.id
_entity.type
_entity.pdbx_description
1 polymer ?
#
loop_
_entity_poly.entity_id
_entity_poly.type
_entity_poly.pdbx_seq_one_letter_code
_entity_poly.pdbx_strand_id
1 'polypeptide(L)'
;MIGEVRKPGGFALKSNEKISVLQALALSEGLTRTAAKAEARIIRTDQQSGERKETPLDLGKILAGKAADPLLGPKDIIFVPNSAAKTTFGRGAEVAAQTLAGLLIFHW
;
A
#
# COMPACT_ATOMS: atom_id res chain seq x y z
N MET A 1 8.03 -3.80 -4.73
CA MET A 1 6.84 -3.33 -3.99
C MET A 1 5.66 -4.22 -4.34
N ILE A 2 4.87 -4.63 -3.36
CA ILE A 2 3.69 -5.48 -3.56
C ILE A 2 2.51 -5.01 -2.69
N GLY A 3 1.30 -5.44 -3.05
CA GLY A 3 0.06 -5.08 -2.36
C GLY A 3 -0.66 -3.90 -3.00
N GLU A 4 -1.24 -3.01 -2.20
CA GLU A 4 -2.10 -1.88 -2.59
C GLU A 4 -1.32 -0.69 -3.16
N VAL A 5 -0.65 -0.94 -4.28
CA VAL A 5 0.01 0.04 -5.12
C VAL A 5 -0.52 -0.08 -6.55
N ARG A 6 -0.40 0.98 -7.35
CA ARG A 6 -0.93 0.97 -8.72
C ARG A 6 -0.16 0.01 -9.63
N LYS A 7 1.15 -0.12 -9.41
CA LYS A 7 2.03 -1.04 -10.14
C LYS A 7 2.87 -1.89 -9.19
N PRO A 8 2.35 -3.05 -8.75
CA PRO A 8 3.13 -4.00 -7.96
C PRO A 8 4.18 -4.70 -8.84
N GLY A 9 5.37 -4.93 -8.29
CA GLY A 9 6.45 -5.58 -9.02
C GLY A 9 7.82 -5.43 -8.35
N GLY A 10 8.79 -6.18 -8.86
CA GLY A 10 10.21 -5.99 -8.60
C GLY A 10 10.78 -4.92 -9.52
N PHE A 11 11.78 -4.18 -9.05
CA PHE A 11 12.51 -3.19 -9.84
C PHE A 11 13.99 -3.56 -9.88
N ALA A 12 14.54 -3.66 -11.09
CA ALA A 12 15.96 -3.91 -11.29
C ALA A 12 16.71 -2.61 -10.98
N LEU A 13 17.56 -2.65 -9.95
CA LEU A 13 18.46 -1.55 -9.60
C LEU A 13 19.84 -1.83 -10.16
N LYS A 14 20.55 -0.77 -10.57
CA LYS A 14 21.95 -0.93 -10.96
C LYS A 14 22.79 -1.34 -9.75
N SER A 15 23.91 -2.01 -10.00
CA SER A 15 24.86 -2.36 -8.93
C SER A 15 25.26 -1.11 -8.13
N ASN A 16 25.14 -1.19 -6.80
CA ASN A 16 25.32 -0.09 -5.83
C ASN A 16 24.29 1.06 -5.85
N GLU A 17 23.23 0.97 -6.65
CA GLU A 17 22.14 1.93 -6.58
C GLU A 17 21.24 1.62 -5.38
N LYS A 18 21.13 2.59 -4.45
CA LYS A 18 20.19 2.55 -3.34
C LYS A 18 19.05 3.49 -3.65
N ILE A 19 17.82 2.98 -3.56
CA ILE A 19 16.62 3.80 -3.69
C ILE A 19 15.95 3.94 -2.33
N SER A 20 15.24 5.04 -2.13
CA SER A 20 14.43 5.24 -0.93
C SER A 20 13.05 4.56 -1.05
N VAL A 21 12.31 4.52 0.05
CA VAL A 21 10.91 4.05 0.04
C VAL A 21 10.06 4.92 -0.87
N LEU A 22 10.21 6.24 -0.83
CA LEU A 22 9.45 7.14 -1.70
C LEU A 22 9.79 6.94 -3.18
N GLN A 23 11.05 6.69 -3.50
CA GLN A 23 11.47 6.40 -4.87
C GLN A 23 10.89 5.06 -5.36
N ALA A 24 10.91 4.02 -4.51
CA ALA A 24 10.22 2.78 -4.80
C ALA A 24 8.70 2.98 -4.99
N LEU A 25 8.09 3.89 -4.22
CA LEU A 25 6.66 4.21 -4.35
C LEU A 25 6.35 4.90 -5.69
N ALA A 26 7.23 5.80 -6.12
CA ALA A 26 7.12 6.45 -7.41
C ALA A 26 7.22 5.45 -8.57
N LEU A 27 8.14 4.49 -8.49
CA LEU A 27 8.27 3.40 -9.48
C LEU A 27 7.02 2.50 -9.53
N SER A 28 6.33 2.36 -8.39
CA SER A 28 5.05 1.65 -8.27
C SER A 28 3.82 2.51 -8.63
N GLU A 29 4.03 3.70 -9.22
CA GLU A 29 2.99 4.64 -9.64
C GLU A 29 2.08 5.13 -8.49
N GLY A 30 2.55 5.01 -7.24
CA GLY A 30 1.83 5.44 -6.05
C GLY A 30 0.86 4.39 -5.47
N LEU A 31 0.13 4.81 -4.44
CA LEU A 31 -0.81 3.99 -3.68
C LEU A 31 -2.17 3.89 -4.38
N THR A 32 -2.88 2.79 -4.17
CA THR A 32 -4.32 2.72 -4.50
C THR A 32 -5.13 3.51 -3.48
N ARG A 33 -6.40 3.81 -3.80
CA ARG A 33 -7.32 4.50 -2.88
C ARG A 33 -7.58 3.70 -1.60
N THR A 34 -7.52 2.37 -1.71
CA THR A 34 -7.80 1.40 -0.65
C THR A 34 -6.59 1.05 0.21
N ALA A 35 -5.41 1.59 -0.10
CA ALA A 35 -4.19 1.31 0.65
C ALA A 35 -4.26 1.69 2.13
N ALA A 36 -3.82 0.77 2.99
CA ALA A 36 -3.56 0.99 4.41
C ALA A 36 -2.14 1.54 4.60
N LYS A 37 -1.92 2.79 4.17
CA LYS A 37 -0.59 3.43 4.13
C LYS A 37 0.18 3.46 5.46
N ALA A 38 -0.52 3.44 6.59
CA ALA A 38 0.10 3.45 7.92
C ALA A 38 0.54 2.05 8.40
N GLU A 39 0.13 0.99 7.70
CA GLU A 39 0.38 -0.41 8.05
C GLU A 39 1.36 -1.08 7.07
N ALA A 40 2.02 -0.29 6.22
CA ALA A 40 3.03 -0.80 5.32
C ALA A 40 4.23 -1.34 6.13
N ARG A 41 5.01 -2.21 5.50
CA ARG A 41 6.18 -2.81 6.13
C ARG A 41 7.28 -3.11 5.13
N ILE A 42 8.52 -3.02 5.60
CA ILE A 42 9.70 -3.50 4.90
C ILE A 42 9.97 -4.92 5.39
N ILE A 43 9.98 -5.86 4.47
CA ILE A 43 10.33 -7.25 4.72
C ILE A 43 11.75 -7.44 4.19
N ARG A 44 12.67 -7.75 5.09
CA ARG A 44 14.07 -8.07 4.78
C ARG A 44 14.35 -9.51 5.16
N THR A 45 14.79 -10.30 4.19
CA THR A 45 15.22 -11.68 4.42
C THR A 45 16.73 -11.70 4.61
N ASP A 46 17.17 -12.14 5.77
CA ASP A 46 18.59 -12.37 6.01
C ASP A 46 19.09 -13.50 5.09
N GLN A 47 20.19 -13.24 4.38
CA GLN A 47 20.69 -14.13 3.35
C GLN A 47 21.40 -15.36 3.92
N GLN A 48 21.86 -15.31 5.17
CA GLN A 48 22.63 -16.39 5.79
C GLN A 48 21.71 -17.35 6.56
N SER A 49 20.77 -16.80 7.33
CA SER A 49 19.84 -17.55 8.18
C SER A 49 18.50 -17.84 7.50
N GLY A 50 18.12 -17.07 6.48
CA GLY A 50 16.79 -17.14 5.86
C GLY A 50 15.68 -16.50 6.70
N GLU A 51 16.00 -15.93 7.86
CA GLU A 51 15.03 -15.29 8.74
C GLU A 51 14.45 -14.04 8.08
N ARG A 52 13.13 -13.85 8.24
CA ARG A 52 12.44 -12.64 7.75
C ARG A 52 12.23 -11.66 8.88
N LYS A 53 12.81 -10.47 8.73
CA LYS A 53 12.55 -9.33 9.60
C LYS A 53 11.56 -8.39 8.95
N GLU A 54 10.48 -8.11 9.66
CA GLU A 54 9.49 -7.11 9.25
C GLU A 54 9.70 -5.81 10.04
N THR A 55 9.85 -4.70 9.33
CA THR A 55 9.97 -3.37 9.93
C THR A 55 8.72 -2.56 9.58
N PRO A 56 7.90 -2.16 10.57
CA PRO A 56 6.74 -1.31 10.34
C PRO A 56 7.14 0.02 9.69
N LEU A 57 6.29 0.49 8.77
CA LEU A 57 6.55 1.67 7.97
C LEU A 57 5.25 2.46 7.75
N ASP A 58 5.21 3.71 8.19
CA ASP A 58 4.07 4.60 7.94
C ASP A 58 4.33 5.48 6.72
N LEU A 59 3.88 5.00 5.54
CA LEU A 59 4.00 5.74 4.29
C LEU A 59 3.24 7.07 4.32
N GLY A 60 2.20 7.18 5.15
CA GLY A 60 1.45 8.42 5.33
C GLY A 60 2.30 9.51 5.99
N LYS A 61 3.06 9.16 7.03
CA LYS A 61 3.98 10.10 7.69
C LYS A 61 5.15 10.48 6.79
N ILE A 62 5.72 9.52 6.06
CA ILE A 62 6.87 9.78 5.17
C ILE A 62 6.47 10.73 4.04
N LEU A 63 5.33 10.48 3.38
CA LEU A 63 4.78 11.37 2.34
C LEU A 63 4.46 12.77 2.86
N ALA A 64 4.09 12.89 4.14
CA ALA A 64 3.82 14.17 4.79
C ALA A 64 5.08 14.88 5.31
N GLY A 65 6.28 14.32 5.11
CA GLY A 65 7.53 14.85 5.67
C GLY A 65 7.64 14.75 7.19
N LYS A 66 6.81 13.90 7.83
CA LYS A 66 6.73 13.72 9.29
C LYS A 66 7.50 12.50 9.80
N ALA A 67 8.10 11.73 8.90
CA ALA A 67 8.98 10.61 9.21
C ALA A 67 10.12 10.55 8.18
N ALA A 68 11.25 9.98 8.58
CA ALA A 68 12.38 9.79 7.69
C ALA A 68 12.02 8.82 6.54
N ASP A 69 12.60 9.05 5.36
CA ASP A 69 12.49 8.18 4.20
C ASP A 69 13.67 7.19 4.19
N PRO A 70 13.50 5.94 4.64
CA PRO A 70 14.61 5.02 4.77
C PRO A 70 15.09 4.53 3.41
N LEU A 71 16.40 4.31 3.30
CA LEU A 71 17.00 3.67 2.13
C LEU A 71 16.75 2.16 2.15
N LEU A 72 16.40 1.62 0.98
CA LEU A 72 16.20 0.19 0.80
C LEU A 72 17.53 -0.52 0.55
N GLY A 73 17.62 -1.70 1.13
CA GLY A 73 18.69 -2.66 0.89
C GLY A 73 18.38 -3.55 -0.32
N PRO A 74 19.40 -4.27 -0.82
CA PRO A 74 19.19 -5.30 -1.84
C PRO A 74 18.17 -6.33 -1.37
N LYS A 75 17.24 -6.70 -2.26
CA LYS A 75 16.20 -7.71 -2.02
C LYS A 75 15.17 -7.33 -0.95
N ASP A 76 15.12 -6.06 -0.53
CA ASP A 76 14.03 -5.58 0.33
C ASP A 76 12.69 -5.63 -0.41
N ILE A 77 11.66 -6.05 0.33
CA ILE A 77 10.28 -6.08 -0.16
C ILE A 77 9.48 -5.08 0.66
N ILE A 78 8.90 -4.08 0.00
CA ILE A 78 7.89 -3.23 0.62
C ILE A 78 6.52 -3.85 0.35
N PHE A 79 5.79 -4.16 1.41
CA PHE A 79 4.42 -4.66 1.37
C PHE A 79 3.46 -3.57 1.86
N VAL A 80 2.42 -3.30 1.08
CA VAL A 80 1.36 -2.34 1.40
C VAL A 80 0.03 -3.07 1.50
N PRO A 81 -0.56 -3.21 2.69
CA PRO A 81 -1.83 -3.91 2.85
C PRO A 81 -3.04 -3.08 2.39
N ASN A 82 -4.19 -3.77 2.25
CA ASN A 82 -5.50 -3.17 2.03
C ASN A 82 -6.14 -2.73 3.35
N SER A 83 -6.82 -1.58 3.31
CA SER A 83 -7.63 -1.11 4.42
C SER A 83 -9.05 -1.64 4.28
N ALA A 84 -9.39 -2.65 5.09
CA ALA A 84 -10.73 -3.25 5.14
C ALA A 84 -11.86 -2.21 5.35
N ALA A 85 -11.59 -1.15 6.11
CA ALA A 85 -12.53 -0.04 6.35
C ALA A 85 -12.77 0.81 5.08
N LYS A 86 -11.74 0.99 4.23
CA LYS A 86 -11.88 1.77 2.98
C LYS A 86 -12.53 0.96 1.86
N THR A 87 -12.31 -0.36 1.83
CA THR A 87 -12.93 -1.25 0.83
C THR A 87 -14.43 -1.44 1.07
N THR A 88 -14.88 -1.41 2.32
CA THR A 88 -16.32 -1.56 2.66
C THR A 88 -17.11 -0.26 2.47
N PHE A 89 -16.51 0.92 2.69
CA PHE A 89 -17.19 2.20 2.47
C PHE A 89 -17.66 2.41 1.02
N GLY A 90 -16.89 1.91 0.04
CA GLY A 90 -17.28 1.98 -1.38
C GLY A 90 -18.48 1.10 -1.75
N ARG A 91 -18.66 -0.05 -1.09
CA ARG A 91 -19.76 -0.99 -1.38
C ARG A 91 -21.06 -0.63 -0.64
N GLY A 92 -20.98 -0.05 0.56
CA GLY A 92 -22.15 0.31 1.36
C GLY A 92 -22.98 1.46 0.77
N ALA A 93 -22.33 2.43 0.11
CA ALA A 93 -23.02 3.57 -0.51
C ALA A 93 -23.86 3.15 -1.74
N GLU A 94 -23.40 2.15 -2.49
CA GLU A 94 -24.08 1.67 -3.70
C GLU A 94 -25.35 0.87 -3.38
N VAL A 95 -25.33 0.10 -2.28
CA VAL A 95 -26.50 -0.66 -1.81
C VAL A 95 -27.62 0.25 -1.30
N ALA A 96 -27.29 1.35 -0.63
CA ALA A 96 -28.30 2.30 -0.12
C ALA A 96 -29.04 3.06 -1.23
N ALA A 97 -28.37 3.35 -2.35
CA ALA A 97 -29.00 4.02 -3.48
C ALA A 97 -30.04 3.12 -4.18
N GLN A 98 -29.78 1.81 -4.28
CA GLN A 98 -30.68 0.87 -4.94
C GLN A 98 -31.92 0.55 -4.09
N THR A 99 -31.82 0.52 -2.76
CA THR A 99 -32.96 0.28 -1.88
C THR A 99 -33.94 1.46 -1.84
N LEU A 100 -33.46 2.71 -1.93
CA LEU A 100 -34.34 3.90 -1.99
C LEU A 100 -35.13 3.98 -3.31
N ALA A 101 -34.52 3.65 -4.45
CA ALA A 101 -35.22 3.63 -5.73
C ALA A 101 -36.33 2.55 -5.76
N GLY A 102 -36.06 1.36 -5.22
CA GLY A 102 -37.06 0.29 -5.10
C GLY A 102 -38.23 0.66 -4.19
N LEU A 103 -37.98 1.42 -3.12
CA LEU A 103 -39.03 1.89 -2.20
C LEU A 103 -39.92 2.98 -2.82
N LEU A 104 -39.36 3.84 -3.68
CA LEU A 104 -40.11 4.91 -4.36
C LEU A 104 -41.01 4.40 -5.49
N ILE A 105 -40.64 3.29 -6.14
CA ILE A 105 -41.44 2.70 -7.22
C ILE A 105 -42.64 1.90 -6.67
N PHE A 106 -42.55 1.37 -5.45
CA PHE A 106 -43.61 0.53 -4.85
C PHE A 106 -44.68 1.33 -4.08
N HIS A 107 -44.50 2.65 -3.93
CA HIS A 107 -45.42 3.54 -3.24
C HIS A 107 -46.22 4.42 -4.24
N TRP A 108 -46.89 3.80 -5.20
CA TRP A 108 -47.99 4.35 -6.01
C TRP A 108 -48.92 3.22 -6.49
#